data_AF-A0A957PGA8-F1
#
_entry.id   AF-A0A957PGA8-F1
#
_cell.length_a   1.000
_cell.length_b   1.000
_cell.length_c   1.000
_cell.angle_alpha   90.00
_cell.angle_beta   90.00
_cell.angle_gamma   90.00
#
_symmetry.space_group_name_H-M   'P 1'
#
loop_
_entity.id
_entity.type
_entity.pdbx_description
1 polymer ?
#
loop_
_entity_poly.entity_id
_entity_poly.type
_entity_poly.pdbx_seq_one_letter_code
_entity_poly.pdbx_strand_id
1 'polypeptide(L)' 'MVAQDAHHIEHFVRQPNEQWLFSEANSLAETINLPSVGCDLPLADVYAKIDIAGGLDDHPLNGR' A
#
# COMPACT_ATOMS: atom_id res chain seq x y z
N MET A 1 -15.61 -6.82 -3.85
CA MET A 1 -14.22 -7.05 -4.30
C MET A 1 -13.57 -5.69 -4.28
N VAL A 2 -12.62 -5.43 -3.39
CA VAL A 2 -11.79 -4.22 -3.50
C VAL A 2 -10.56 -4.66 -4.28
N ALA A 3 -10.47 -4.23 -5.54
CA ALA A 3 -9.32 -4.51 -6.38
C ALA A 3 -8.22 -3.53 -5.99
N GLN A 4 -7.19 -4.01 -5.29
CA GLN A 4 -5.94 -3.27 -5.12
C GLN A 4 -5.10 -3.51 -6.37
N ASP A 5 -5.41 -2.79 -7.45
CA ASP A 5 -4.65 -2.82 -8.72
C ASP A 5 -3.37 -1.97 -8.63
N ALA A 6 -3.17 -1.24 -7.52
CA ALA A 6 -2.09 -0.28 -7.34
C ALA A 6 -1.58 -0.22 -5.89
N HIS A 7 -0.41 0.40 -5.71
CA HIS A 7 0.16 0.75 -4.41
C HIS A 7 -0.83 1.66 -3.66
N HIS A 8 -1.50 1.12 -2.65
CA HIS A 8 -2.55 1.84 -1.94
C HIS A 8 -2.52 1.46 -0.46
N ILE A 9 -2.37 2.46 0.40
CA ILE A 9 -2.44 2.33 1.85
C ILE A 9 -3.54 3.23 2.38
N GLU A 10 -4.43 2.63 3.18
CA GLU A 10 -5.46 3.33 3.94
C GLU A 10 -5.07 3.35 5.42
N HIS A 11 -5.11 4.53 6.03
CA HIS A 11 -4.77 4.72 7.44
C HIS A 11 -5.91 5.42 8.18
N PHE A 12 -6.29 4.83 9.33
CA PHE A 12 -7.38 5.28 10.17
C PHE A 12 -6.86 5.58 11.57
N VAL A 13 -6.92 6.85 11.99
CA VAL A 13 -6.53 7.27 13.34
C VAL A 13 -7.78 7.60 14.14
N ARG A 14 -7.91 6.98 15.31
CA ARG A 14 -8.99 7.31 16.25
C ARG A 14 -8.66 8.64 16.93
N GLN A 15 -9.53 9.62 16.72
CA GLN A 15 -9.43 10.94 17.31
C GLN A 15 -10.12 10.99 18.68
N PRO A 16 -9.71 11.91 19.58
CA PRO A 16 -10.28 12.04 20.93
C PRO A 16 -11.75 12.47 20.94
N ASN A 17 -12.26 13.00 19.83
CA ASN A 17 -13.66 13.41 19.64
C ASN A 17 -14.55 12.29 19.08
N GLU A 18 -14.14 11.02 19.21
CA GLU A 18 -14.84 9.83 18.71
C GLU A 18 -14.97 9.78 17.18
N GLN A 19 -14.18 10.58 16.46
CA GLN A 19 -14.11 10.56 15.00
C GLN A 19 -12.91 9.72 14.53
N TRP A 20 -12.95 9.31 13.27
CA TRP A 20 -11.84 8.66 12.61
C TRP A 20 -11.26 9.62 11.57
N LEU A 21 -9.98 9.92 11.71
CA LEU A 21 -9.23 10.60 10.65
C LEU A 21 -8.80 9.55 9.63
N PHE A 22 -9.29 9.69 8.40
CA PHE A 22 -8.89 8.89 7.27
C PHE A 22 -7.76 9.58 6.50
N SER A 23 -6.76 8.80 6.10
CA SER A 23 -5.69 9.25 5.22
C SER A 23 -5.33 8.11 4.28
N GLU A 24 -5.18 8.42 3.00
CA GLU A 24 -4.76 7.46 1.98
C GLU A 24 -3.46 7.92 1.32
N ALA A 25 -2.66 6.96 0.90
CA ALA A 25 -1.48 7.18 0.08
C ALA A 25 -1.51 6.20 -1.10
N ASN A 26 -1.32 6.73 -2.29
CA ASN A 26 -1.48 6.03 -3.57
C ASN A 26 -0.17 5.94 -4.36
N SER A 27 0.92 6.49 -3.82
CA SER A 27 2.21 6.58 -4.51
C SER A 27 3.36 6.17 -3.60
N LEU A 28 4.34 5.43 -4.15
CA LEU A 28 5.56 5.01 -3.43
C LEU A 28 6.36 6.17 -2.81
N ALA A 29 6.25 7.37 -3.39
CA ALA A 29 6.89 8.59 -2.90
C ALA A 29 6.16 9.22 -1.69
N GLU A 30 4.95 8.77 -1.38
CA GLU A 30 4.18 9.27 -0.25
C GLU A 30 4.59 8.59 1.05
N THR A 31 4.33 9.30 2.14
CA THR A 31 4.66 8.86 3.49
C THR A 31 3.43 9.00 4.37
N ILE A 32 3.07 7.93 5.05
CA ILE A 32 1.96 7.91 6.01
C ILE A 32 2.55 8.19 7.40
N ASN A 33 2.02 9.20 8.08
CA ASN A 33 2.35 9.41 9.49
C ASN A 33 1.53 8.44 10.36
N LEU A 34 2.21 7.71 11.24
CA LEU A 34 1.62 6.79 12.21
C LEU A 34 1.74 7.38 13.62
N PRO A 35 0.82 8.26 14.04
CA PRO A 35 0.92 8.97 15.31
C PRO A 35 0.83 8.03 16.53
N SER A 36 0.23 6.85 16.37
CA SER A 36 0.16 5.81 17.41
C SER A 36 1.53 5.28 17.83
N VAL A 37 2.51 5.28 16.92
CA VAL A 37 3.90 4.84 17.17
C VAL A 37 4.93 5.97 16.99
N GLY A 38 4.47 7.17 16.59
CA GLY A 38 5.32 8.35 16.43
C GLY A 38 6.30 8.27 15.27
N CYS A 39 5.97 7.52 14.21
CA CYS A 39 6.85 7.29 13.07
C CYS A 39 6.21 7.67 11.74
N ASP A 40 7.06 8.02 10.79
CA ASP A 40 6.69 8.23 9.40
C ASP A 40 7.03 6.97 8.59
N LEU A 41 6.03 6.40 7.92
CA LEU A 41 6.14 5.18 7.14
C LEU A 41 6.10 5.51 5.64
N PRO A 42 7.24 5.56 4.95
CA PRO A 42 7.26 5.75 3.50
C PRO A 42 6.69 4.51 2.81
N LEU A 43 5.82 4.71 1.81
CA LEU A 43 5.21 3.61 1.06
C LEU A 43 6.27 2.75 0.36
N ALA A 44 7.36 3.37 -0.10
CA ALA A 44 8.51 2.66 -0.65
C ALA A 44 9.09 1.59 0.28
N ASP A 45 9.11 1.81 1.60
CA ASP A 45 9.61 0.83 2.56
C ASP A 45 8.62 -0.33 2.77
N VAL A 46 7.32 -0.02 2.78
CA VAL A 46 6.24 -1.02 2.86
C VAL A 46 6.30 -1.99 1.67
N TYR A 47 6.52 -1.46 0.47
CA TYR A 47 6.59 -2.25 -0.76
C TYR A 47 8.02 -2.70 -1.12
N ALA A 48 9.03 -2.43 -0.30
CA ALA A 48 10.43 -2.74 -0.61
C ALA A 48 10.71 -4.24 -0.85
N LYS A 49 9.84 -5.12 -0.33
CA LYS A 49 9.93 -6.58 -0.48
C LYS A 49 8.85 -7.16 -1.39
N ILE A 50 8.04 -6.31 -2.02
CA ILE A 50 7.00 -6.74 -2.94
C ILE A 50 7.52 -6.51 -4.36
N ASP A 51 7.86 -7.61 -5.02
CA ASP A 51 8.06 -7.60 -6.46
C ASP A 51 6.68 -7.63 -7.13
N ILE A 52 6.32 -6.55 -7.82
CA ILE A 52 5.03 -6.42 -8.51
C ILE A 52 5.10 -7.07 -9.90
N ALA A 53 6.23 -7.68 -10.29
CA ALA A 53 6.35 -8.47 -11.50
C ALA A 53 5.75 -9.88 -11.29
N GLY A 54 4.47 -9.93 -10.93
CA GLY A 54 3.71 -11.16 -10.72
C GLY A 54 2.47 -11.26 -11.60
N GLY A 55 2.50 -10.69 -12.81
CA GLY A 55 1.35 -10.66 -13.72
C GLY A 55 1.65 -10.93 -15.19
N LEU A 56 2.85 -11.42 -15.53
CA LEU A 56 3.16 -11.93 -16.87
C LEU A 56 4.12 -13.12 -16.73
N ASP A 57 3.64 -14.21 -16.14
CA ASP A 57 4.10 -15.52 -16.61
C ASP A 57 3.72 -15.67 -18.09
N ASP A 58 4.51 -15.06 -18.97
CA ASP A 58 4.69 -15.51 -20.35
C ASP A 58 5.37 -16.88 -20.26
N HIS A 59 4.63 -17.90 -19.86
CA HIS A 59 5.00 -19.25 -20.20
C HIS A 59 4.63 -19.41 -21.67
N PRO A 60 5.60 -19.42 -22.62
CA PRO A 60 5.27 -19.77 -23.98
C PRO A 60 4.63 -21.15 -23.90
N LEU A 61 3.37 -21.26 -24.34
CA LEU A 61 2.71 -22.55 -24.53
C LEU A 61 3.53 -23.28 -25.59
N ASN A 62 4.54 -24.01 -25.14
CA ASN A 62 5.43 -24.77 -25.98
C ASN A 62 4.58 -25.78 -26.76
N GLY A 63 4.79 -25.76 -28.06
CA GLY A 63 4.02 -26.54 -29.01
C GLY A 63 3.99 -28.02 -28.66
N ARG A 64 2.79 -28.58 -28.87
CA ARG A 64 2.62 -29.98 -29.23
C ARG A 64 1.46 -30.08 -30.21
#